data_AF-A0A964NWB6-F1
#
_entry.id   AF-A0A964NWB6-F1
#
_cell.length_a   1.000
_cell.length_b   1.000
_cell.length_c   1.000
_cell.angle_alpha   90.00
_cell.angle_beta   90.00
_cell.angle_gamma   90.00
#
_symmetry.space_group_name_H-M   'P 1'
#
loop_
_entity.id
_entity.type
_entity.pdbx_description
1 polymer ?
#
loop_
_entity_poly.entity_id
_entity_poly.type
_entity_poly.pdbx_seq_one_letter_code
_entity_poly.pdbx_strand_id
1 'polypeptide(L)'
;MPLNAMEQPSGIGDWRMKDVIGHLTSWEEDVLDYLTYVQRGERRSKLSAAPGWDVDAHYAALIAAKVAVPAAHLLIDLGATHQRLLAAINALPATALADENVVDKTGSDT
;
A
#
# COMPACT_ATOMS: atom_id res chain seq x y z
N MET A 1 -20.47 -4.14 -3.15
CA MET A 1 -20.22 -5.22 -4.14
C MET A 1 -20.64 -6.54 -3.50
N PRO A 2 -21.33 -7.46 -4.20
CA PRO A 2 -21.67 -8.75 -3.62
C PRO A 2 -20.42 -9.64 -3.49
N LEU A 3 -20.33 -10.45 -2.42
CA LEU A 3 -19.13 -11.24 -2.10
C LEU A 3 -18.76 -12.24 -3.20
N ASN A 4 -19.71 -12.75 -3.97
CA ASN A 4 -19.45 -13.66 -5.09
C ASN A 4 -18.71 -13.00 -6.26
N ALA A 5 -18.83 -11.68 -6.43
CA ALA A 5 -18.10 -10.93 -7.45
C ALA A 5 -16.61 -10.81 -7.11
N MET A 6 -16.23 -11.03 -5.85
CA MET A 6 -14.85 -10.94 -5.37
C MET A 6 -13.97 -12.09 -5.90
N GLU A 7 -14.58 -13.24 -6.17
CA GLU A 7 -13.91 -14.42 -6.72
C GLU A 7 -13.84 -14.41 -8.25
N GLN A 8 -14.47 -13.43 -8.90
CA GLN A 8 -14.46 -13.32 -10.37
C GLN A 8 -13.14 -12.73 -10.87
N PRO A 9 -12.74 -13.05 -12.11
CA PRO A 9 -11.61 -12.41 -12.76
C PRO A 9 -11.72 -10.89 -12.73
N SER A 10 -10.62 -10.22 -12.40
CA SER A 10 -10.54 -8.76 -12.35
C SER A 10 -10.34 -8.10 -13.72
N GLY A 11 -9.91 -8.88 -14.73
CA GLY A 11 -9.41 -8.36 -16.01
C GLY A 11 -7.93 -7.95 -15.98
N ILE A 12 -7.26 -8.07 -14.82
CA ILE A 12 -5.83 -7.81 -14.65
C ILE A 12 -5.11 -9.16 -14.50
N GLY A 13 -4.61 -9.69 -15.61
CA GLY A 13 -3.96 -11.01 -15.63
C GLY A 13 -4.83 -12.09 -14.99
N ASP A 14 -4.21 -12.92 -14.15
CA ASP A 14 -4.88 -14.03 -13.45
C ASP A 14 -5.52 -13.62 -12.11
N TRP A 15 -5.53 -12.33 -11.77
CA TRP A 15 -6.01 -11.87 -10.47
C TRP A 15 -7.53 -11.86 -10.41
N ARG A 16 -8.06 -12.32 -9.27
CA ARG A 16 -9.46 -12.12 -8.90
C ARG A 16 -9.64 -10.72 -8.34
N MET A 17 -10.89 -10.26 -8.27
CA MET A 17 -11.19 -8.95 -7.69
C MET A 17 -10.70 -8.81 -6.23
N LYS A 18 -10.75 -9.89 -5.44
CA LYS A 18 -10.17 -9.92 -4.09
C LYS A 18 -8.66 -9.72 -4.05
N ASP A 19 -7.94 -10.20 -5.06
CA ASP A 19 -6.48 -10.10 -5.13
C ASP A 19 -6.07 -8.65 -5.42
N VAL A 20 -6.82 -7.97 -6.31
CA VAL A 20 -6.68 -6.53 -6.56
C VAL A 20 -6.92 -5.72 -5.28
N ILE A 21 -7.98 -6.04 -4.53
CA ILE A 21 -8.29 -5.35 -3.28
C ILE A 21 -7.22 -5.59 -2.22
N GLY A 22 -6.72 -6.83 -2.10
CA GLY A 22 -5.61 -7.16 -1.22
C GLY A 22 -4.34 -6.38 -1.58
N HIS A 23 -4.04 -6.26 -2.88
CA HIS A 23 -2.90 -5.49 -3.38
C HIS A 23 -3.01 -4.00 -3.08
N LEU A 24 -4.17 -3.38 -3.35
CA LEU A 24 -4.43 -1.97 -3.04
C LEU A 24 -4.31 -1.69 -1.54
N THR A 25 -4.84 -2.59 -0.70
CA THR A 25 -4.72 -2.48 0.76
C THR A 25 -3.25 -2.46 1.19
N SER A 26 -2.40 -3.32 0.59
CA SER A 26 -0.98 -3.34 0.93
C SER A 26 -0.23 -2.09 0.51
N TRP A 27 -0.58 -1.45 -0.61
CA TRP A 27 -0.04 -0.13 -0.94
C TRP A 27 -0.42 0.93 0.09
N GLU A 28 -1.67 0.94 0.57
CA GLU A 28 -2.09 1.88 1.60
C GLU A 28 -1.38 1.62 2.95
N GLU A 29 -1.14 0.35 3.30
CA GLU A 29 -0.33 -0.04 4.47
C GLU A 29 1.10 0.50 4.36
N ASP A 30 1.75 0.35 3.21
CA ASP A 30 3.10 0.85 2.98
C ASP A 30 3.19 2.38 3.04
N VAL A 31 2.17 3.08 2.53
CA VAL A 31 2.09 4.54 2.64
C VAL A 31 1.86 4.97 4.08
N LEU A 32 1.00 4.28 4.83
CA LEU A 32 0.81 4.54 6.26
C LEU A 32 2.12 4.43 7.03
N ASP A 33 2.88 3.36 6.79
CA ASP A 33 4.19 3.18 7.39
C ASP A 33 5.13 4.32 7.02
N TYR A 34 5.18 4.72 5.75
CA TYR A 34 5.95 5.88 5.30
C TYR A 34 5.55 7.18 6.00
N LEU A 35 4.26 7.44 6.16
CA LEU A 35 3.76 8.65 6.82
C LEU A 35 4.19 8.73 8.29
N THR A 36 4.42 7.59 8.97
CA THR A 36 4.96 7.61 10.34
C THR A 36 6.36 8.20 10.41
N TYR A 37 7.18 8.03 9.37
CA TYR A 37 8.51 8.65 9.27
C TYR A 37 8.41 10.15 8.99
N VAL A 38 7.53 10.54 8.06
CA VAL A 38 7.27 11.95 7.74
C VAL A 38 6.83 12.72 8.98
N GLN A 39 5.94 12.15 9.79
CA GLN A 39 5.50 12.76 11.05
C GLN A 39 6.62 12.95 12.08
N ARG A 40 7.67 12.11 12.03
CA ARG A 40 8.88 12.26 12.86
C ARG A 40 9.90 13.25 12.28
N GLY A 41 9.62 13.82 11.10
CA GLY A 41 10.57 14.64 10.36
C GLY A 41 11.73 13.83 9.75
N GLU A 42 11.60 12.50 9.70
CA GLU A 42 12.58 11.61 9.12
C GLU A 42 12.37 11.49 7.61
N ARG A 43 13.46 11.46 6.84
CA ARG A 43 13.43 11.18 5.41
C ARG A 43 13.72 9.70 5.19
N ARG A 44 12.80 9.00 4.55
CA ARG A 44 13.05 7.66 4.01
C ARG A 44 13.28 7.77 2.51
N SER A 45 14.34 7.15 2.01
CA SER A 45 14.69 7.24 0.59
C SER A 45 13.62 6.60 -0.31
N LYS A 46 12.99 5.48 0.11
CA LYS A 46 11.97 4.80 -0.70
C LYS A 46 10.88 4.11 0.13
N LEU A 47 9.69 3.97 -0.48
CA LEU A 47 8.71 2.94 -0.14
C LEU A 47 9.39 1.60 -0.47
N SER A 48 9.89 0.91 0.55
CA SER A 48 10.83 -0.22 0.47
C SER A 48 12.24 0.08 -0.06
N ALA A 49 13.24 -0.24 0.76
CA ALA A 49 14.57 0.37 0.70
C ALA A 49 15.71 -0.63 0.89
N ALA A 50 15.61 -1.84 0.32
CA ALA A 50 16.75 -2.74 0.24
C ALA A 50 17.35 -2.75 -1.19
N PRO A 51 18.68 -2.67 -1.36
CA PRO A 51 19.32 -2.93 -2.65
C PRO A 51 18.89 -4.29 -3.20
N GLY A 52 18.44 -4.32 -4.46
CA GLY A 52 17.91 -5.54 -5.09
C GLY A 52 16.45 -5.87 -4.73
N TRP A 53 15.71 -4.93 -4.12
CA TRP A 53 14.28 -5.10 -3.89
C TRP A 53 13.50 -5.17 -5.20
N ASP A 54 12.74 -6.25 -5.37
CA ASP A 54 11.82 -6.48 -6.46
C ASP A 54 10.39 -6.26 -5.96
N VAL A 55 9.78 -5.19 -6.44
CA VAL A 55 8.42 -4.78 -6.10
C VAL A 55 7.40 -5.84 -6.50
N ASP A 56 7.59 -6.48 -7.66
CA ASP A 56 6.67 -7.48 -8.18
C ASP A 56 6.77 -8.76 -7.34
N ALA A 57 7.98 -9.21 -7.03
CA ALA A 57 8.18 -10.38 -6.17
C ALA A 57 7.63 -10.17 -4.75
N HIS A 58 7.81 -8.96 -4.20
CA HIS A 58 7.30 -8.60 -2.87
C HIS A 58 5.76 -8.64 -2.83
N TYR A 59 5.09 -7.95 -3.76
CA TYR A 59 3.64 -7.94 -3.79
C TYR A 59 3.04 -9.27 -4.25
N ALA A 60 3.72 -10.05 -5.09
CA ALA A 60 3.29 -11.41 -5.42
C ALA A 60 3.25 -12.29 -4.16
N ALA A 61 4.23 -12.18 -3.27
CA ALA A 61 4.23 -12.91 -1.99
C ALA A 61 3.09 -12.44 -1.06
N LEU A 62 2.83 -11.13 -0.98
CA LEU A 62 1.72 -10.59 -0.20
C LEU A 62 0.35 -11.02 -0.72
N ILE A 63 0.17 -11.04 -2.04
CA ILE A 63 -1.06 -11.54 -2.68
C ILE A 63 -1.21 -13.04 -2.41
N ALA A 64 -0.15 -13.83 -2.58
CA ALA A 64 -0.16 -15.26 -2.28
C ALA A 64 -0.57 -15.54 -0.82
N ALA A 65 -0.08 -14.75 0.14
CA ALA A 65 -0.48 -14.84 1.55
C ALA A 65 -1.97 -14.49 1.78
N LYS A 66 -2.55 -13.63 0.93
CA LYS A 66 -3.95 -13.19 1.03
C LYS A 66 -4.93 -14.09 0.26
N VAL A 67 -4.47 -15.07 -0.51
CA VAL A 67 -5.33 -16.02 -1.25
C VAL A 67 -6.32 -16.74 -0.33
N ALA A 68 -5.87 -17.16 0.86
CA ALA A 68 -6.71 -17.87 1.83
C ALA A 68 -7.64 -16.94 2.64
N VAL A 69 -7.47 -15.62 2.55
CA VAL A 69 -8.26 -14.66 3.32
C VAL A 69 -9.66 -14.55 2.71
N PRO A 70 -10.73 -14.61 3.53
CA PRO A 70 -12.09 -14.38 3.05
C PRO A 70 -12.24 -12.97 2.46
N ALA A 71 -12.90 -12.86 1.32
CA ALA A 71 -13.11 -11.58 0.64
C ALA A 71 -13.78 -10.51 1.52
N ALA A 72 -14.65 -10.93 2.46
CA ALA A 72 -15.27 -10.03 3.42
C ALA A 72 -14.25 -9.37 4.36
N HIS A 73 -13.24 -10.12 4.81
CA HIS A 73 -12.18 -9.57 5.65
C HIS A 73 -11.32 -8.58 4.85
N LEU A 74 -10.97 -8.89 3.61
CA LEU A 74 -10.20 -7.96 2.76
C LEU A 74 -10.93 -6.64 2.51
N LEU A 75 -12.26 -6.64 2.40
CA LEU A 75 -13.05 -5.42 2.26
C LEU A 75 -13.09 -4.59 3.56
N ILE A 76 -13.20 -5.27 4.70
CA ILE A 76 -13.13 -4.62 6.03
C ILE A 76 -11.75 -3.99 6.21
N ASP A 77 -10.70 -4.74 5.90
CA ASP A 77 -9.31 -4.30 6.01
C ASP A 77 -9.05 -3.11 5.11
N LEU A 78 -9.44 -3.16 3.83
CA LEU A 78 -9.35 -2.02 2.91
C LEU A 78 -10.05 -0.78 3.48
N GLY A 79 -11.30 -0.93 3.95
CA GLY A 79 -12.05 0.18 4.51
C GLY A 79 -11.36 0.80 5.73
N ALA A 80 -10.87 -0.03 6.65
CA ALA A 80 -10.18 0.42 7.85
C ALA A 80 -8.82 1.06 7.54
N THR A 81 -8.06 0.49 6.61
CA THR A 81 -6.76 1.03 6.16
C THR A 81 -6.95 2.36 5.45
N HIS A 82 -7.93 2.46 4.55
CA HIS A 82 -8.22 3.71 3.84
C HIS A 82 -8.59 4.85 4.80
N GLN A 83 -9.44 4.57 5.79
CA GLN A 83 -9.80 5.57 6.81
C GLN A 83 -8.59 6.03 7.63
N ARG A 84 -7.70 5.10 8.00
CA ARG A 84 -6.45 5.44 8.69
C ARG A 84 -5.54 6.30 7.81
N LEU A 85 -5.43 5.98 6.52
CA LEU A 85 -4.62 6.73 5.57
C LEU A 85 -5.13 8.17 5.43
N LEU A 86 -6.44 8.36 5.24
CA LEU A 86 -7.04 9.69 5.18
C LEU A 86 -6.82 10.48 6.47
N ALA A 87 -6.98 9.84 7.63
CA ALA A 87 -6.72 10.48 8.92
C ALA A 87 -5.24 10.90 9.06
N ALA A 88 -4.31 10.04 8.65
CA ALA A 88 -2.88 10.33 8.69
C ALA A 88 -2.52 11.51 7.77
N ILE A 89 -3.05 11.53 6.54
CA ILE A 89 -2.85 12.64 5.59
C ILE A 89 -3.40 13.94 6.15
N ASN A 90 -4.62 13.93 6.68
CA ASN A 90 -5.27 15.12 7.23
C ASN A 90 -4.58 15.67 8.49
N ALA A 91 -3.83 14.84 9.22
CA ALA A 91 -3.04 15.25 10.37
C ALA A 91 -1.69 15.90 9.99
N LEU A 92 -1.27 15.78 8.73
CA LEU A 92 -0.03 16.40 8.28
C LEU A 92 -0.18 17.92 8.12
N PRO A 93 0.88 18.69 8.39
CA PRO A 93 0.96 20.09 7.96
C PRO A 93 0.77 20.19 6.44
N ALA A 94 0.08 21.23 5.96
CA ALA A 94 -0.14 21.45 4.52
C ALA A 94 1.16 21.48 3.69
N THR A 95 2.28 21.81 4.32
CA THR A 95 3.61 21.85 3.70
C THR A 95 4.34 20.50 3.70
N ALA A 96 3.87 19.51 4.46
CA ALA A 96 4.57 18.22 4.64
C ALA A 96 4.63 17.38 3.36
N LEU A 97 3.68 17.58 2.44
CA LEU A 97 3.65 16.92 1.12
C LEU A 97 3.97 17.90 -0.03
N ALA A 98 4.28 19.16 0.28
CA ALA A 98 4.52 20.20 -0.71
C ALA A 98 5.96 20.18 -1.27
N ASP A 99 6.89 19.51 -0.58
CA ASP A 99 8.27 19.35 -1.04
C ASP A 99 8.38 18.08 -1.92
N GLU A 100 8.65 18.29 -3.21
CA GLU A 100 8.83 17.22 -4.19
C GLU A 100 10.05 16.32 -3.92
N ASN A 101 10.92 16.72 -3.00
CA ASN A 101 12.10 16.00 -2.53
C ASN A 101 11.86 15.21 -1.22
N VAL A 102 10.61 15.14 -0.75
CA VAL A 102 10.23 14.32 0.42
C VAL A 102 10.41 12.82 0.14
N VAL A 103 10.29 12.43 -1.12
CA VAL A 103 10.64 11.09 -1.62
C VAL A 103 11.94 11.19 -2.41
N ASP A 104 12.96 10.45 -2.01
CA ASP A 104 14.17 10.31 -2.83
C ASP A 104 13.86 9.42 -4.04
N LYS A 105 13.53 10.08 -5.15
CA LYS A 105 13.24 9.41 -6.43
C LYS A 105 14.50 8.87 -7.11
N THR A 106 15.69 9.23 -6.63
CA THR A 106 16.95 8.90 -7.29
C THR A 106 17.51 7.56 -6.83
N GLY A 107 17.19 7.12 -5.61
CA GLY A 107 17.66 5.85 -5.10
C GLY A 107 19.17 5.76 -4.96
N SER A 108 19.84 6.90 -4.82
CA SER A 108 21.25 6.92 -4.44
C SER A 108 21.36 6.59 -2.97
N ASP A 109 21.76 5.35 -2.69
CA ASP A 109 22.43 5.03 -1.44
C ASP A 109 23.72 5.86 -1.39
N THR A 110 23.76 6.85 -0.49
CA THR A 110 25.01 7.39 0.03
C THR A 110 25.22 6.92 1.45
#